data_AF-T1FXD0-F1
#
_entry.id   AF-T1FXD0-F1
#
_cell.length_a   1.000
_cell.length_b   1.000
_cell.length_c   1.000
_cell.angle_alpha   90.00
_cell.angle_beta   90.00
_cell.angle_gamma   90.00
#
_symmetry.space_group_name_H-M   'P 1'
#
loop_
_entity.id
_entity.type
_entity.pdbx_description
1 polymer ?
#
loop_
_entity_poly.entity_id
_entity_poly.type
_entity_poly.pdbx_seq_one_letter_code
_entity_poly.pdbx_strand_id
1 'polypeptide(L)'
;MFPNIKYFRCFINPESVSPHLFCSICQEVFVEPYRAPCGHSYCKHCIMEWLKNSNTCPEDRKKLTLKNMHHDFILENIIGDQKVGCPYREQGCCKVLNLSALGLHLKDCSFNPLNIPEFLKKDLHSLSPKDAGNFFYSIEV
;
A
#
# COMPACT_ATOMS: atom_id res chain seq x y z
N MET A 1 -11.92 3.81 -11.29
CA MET A 1 -11.94 3.55 -9.83
C MET A 1 -10.60 4.03 -9.29
N PHE A 2 -10.57 4.89 -8.27
CA PHE A 2 -9.30 5.37 -7.71
C PHE A 2 -8.59 4.23 -6.98
N PRO A 3 -7.26 4.04 -7.17
CA PRO A 3 -6.54 2.99 -6.48
C PRO A 3 -6.61 3.21 -4.96
N ASN A 4 -6.79 2.14 -4.20
CA ASN A 4 -6.69 2.22 -2.76
C ASN A 4 -5.23 2.50 -2.40
N ILE A 5 -4.95 3.77 -2.10
CA ILE A 5 -3.61 4.32 -1.85
C ILE A 5 -2.86 3.57 -0.75
N LYS A 6 -3.59 2.95 0.18
CA LYS A 6 -3.00 2.11 1.22
C LYS A 6 -2.20 0.93 0.65
N TYR A 7 -2.63 0.42 -0.49
CA TYR A 7 -2.05 -0.69 -1.25
C TYR A 7 -1.26 -0.22 -2.47
N PHE A 8 -1.54 0.98 -3.00
CA PHE A 8 -0.80 1.55 -4.14
C PHE A 8 0.33 2.46 -3.66
N ARG A 9 1.55 1.90 -3.59
CA ARG A 9 2.76 2.58 -3.08
C ARG A 9 3.82 2.66 -4.18
N CYS A 10 4.17 3.87 -4.61
CA CYS A 10 5.18 4.10 -5.64
C CYS A 10 6.59 4.20 -5.02
N PHE A 11 7.18 3.08 -4.60
CA PHE A 11 8.55 3.08 -4.07
C PHE A 11 9.54 3.61 -5.12
N ILE A 12 10.40 4.56 -4.72
CA ILE A 12 11.38 5.16 -5.65
C ILE A 12 12.48 4.18 -6.04
N ASN A 13 12.80 3.26 -5.14
CA ASN A 13 13.78 2.22 -5.36
C ASN A 13 13.24 0.88 -4.82
N PRO A 14 12.34 0.22 -5.57
CA PRO A 14 11.65 -0.99 -5.10
C PRO A 14 12.63 -2.14 -4.82
N GLU A 15 13.71 -2.25 -5.60
CA GLU A 15 14.74 -3.29 -5.43
C GLU A 15 15.55 -3.14 -4.14
N SER A 16 15.58 -1.94 -3.55
CA SER A 16 16.24 -1.69 -2.27
C SER A 16 15.34 -1.89 -1.06
N VAL A 17 14.05 -2.22 -1.26
CA VAL A 17 13.16 -2.58 -0.17
C VAL A 17 13.55 -3.97 0.32
N SER A 18 13.87 -4.09 1.61
CA SER A 18 14.30 -5.37 2.18
C SER A 18 13.21 -6.45 1.99
N PRO A 19 13.58 -7.67 1.57
CA PRO A 19 12.64 -8.78 1.43
C PRO A 19 11.97 -9.17 2.76
N HIS A 20 12.56 -8.79 3.90
CA HIS A 20 11.97 -9.00 5.22
C HIS A 20 10.77 -8.09 5.52
N LEU A 21 10.48 -7.12 4.64
CA LEU A 21 9.32 -6.24 4.75
C LEU A 21 8.11 -6.74 3.94
N PHE A 22 8.18 -7.95 3.40
CA PHE A 22 7.14 -8.56 2.56
C PHE A 22 6.31 -9.57 3.33
N CYS A 23 5.00 -9.52 3.11
CA CYS A 23 4.03 -10.46 3.65
C CYS A 23 4.10 -11.78 2.88
N SER A 24 4.26 -12.89 3.59
CA SER A 24 4.32 -14.22 2.97
C SER A 24 3.00 -14.70 2.35
N ILE A 25 1.87 -14.06 2.67
CA ILE A 25 0.56 -14.41 2.08
C ILE A 25 0.37 -13.71 0.73
N CYS A 26 0.50 -12.38 0.68
CA CYS A 26 0.25 -11.61 -0.54
C CYS A 26 1.50 -11.30 -1.35
N GLN A 27 2.70 -11.61 -0.82
CA GLN A 27 3.99 -11.35 -1.46
C GLN A 27 4.25 -9.86 -1.77
N GLU A 28 3.62 -8.97 -1.01
CA GLU A 28 3.76 -7.51 -1.11
C GLU A 28 4.28 -6.92 0.20
N VAL A 29 4.80 -5.69 0.15
CA VAL A 29 5.24 -4.96 1.35
C VAL A 29 4.10 -4.83 2.36
N PHE A 30 4.35 -5.11 3.64
CA PHE A 30 3.27 -5.17 4.63
C PHE A 30 2.37 -3.91 4.67
N VAL A 31 1.07 -4.16 4.82
CA VAL A 31 0.03 -3.16 5.06
C VAL A 31 -0.63 -3.48 6.39
N GLU A 32 -0.54 -2.55 7.35
CA GLU A 32 -0.97 -2.76 8.75
C GLU A 32 -0.45 -4.10 9.29
N PRO A 33 0.88 -4.24 9.47
CA PRO A 33 1.46 -5.50 9.87
C PRO A 33 0.92 -5.97 11.24
N TYR A 34 0.47 -7.21 11.33
CA TYR A 34 0.09 -7.87 12.58
C TYR A 34 1.06 -9.00 12.87
N ARG A 35 1.62 -9.01 14.08
CA ARG A 35 2.56 -10.03 14.53
C ARG A 35 1.86 -11.08 15.39
N ALA A 36 2.09 -12.33 15.05
CA ALA A 36 1.66 -13.51 15.80
C ALA A 36 2.58 -13.76 17.02
N PRO A 37 2.09 -14.44 18.08
CA PRO A 37 2.92 -14.86 19.20
C PRO A 37 4.09 -15.77 18.82
N CYS A 38 3.98 -16.48 17.69
CA CYS A 38 5.06 -17.31 17.16
C CYS A 38 6.17 -16.53 16.45
N GLY A 39 6.03 -15.20 16.30
CA GLY A 39 7.03 -14.31 15.72
C GLY A 39 6.76 -13.88 14.26
N HIS A 40 5.92 -14.61 13.53
CA HIS A 40 5.60 -14.28 12.13
C HIS A 40 4.67 -13.06 12.02
N SER A 41 4.85 -12.26 10.97
CA SER A 41 4.05 -11.07 10.68
C SER A 41 3.30 -11.22 9.35
N TYR A 42 2.11 -10.59 9.26
CA TYR A 42 1.24 -10.61 8.07
C TYR A 42 0.55 -9.26 7.89
N CYS A 43 0.11 -8.92 6.69
CA CYS A 43 -0.85 -7.83 6.53
C CYS A 43 -2.13 -8.15 7.30
N LYS A 44 -2.74 -7.16 7.96
CA LYS A 44 -3.99 -7.33 8.70
C LYS A 44 -5.06 -8.02 7.85
N HIS A 45 -5.29 -7.53 6.63
CA HIS A 45 -6.30 -8.11 5.74
C HIS A 45 -5.99 -9.57 5.38
N CYS A 46 -4.73 -9.88 5.06
CA CYS A 46 -4.31 -11.23 4.68
C CYS A 46 -4.53 -12.25 5.81
N ILE A 47 -4.11 -11.93 7.04
CA ILE A 47 -4.28 -12.86 8.15
C ILE A 47 -5.74 -12.96 8.63
N MET A 48 -6.50 -11.88 8.52
CA MET A 48 -7.94 -11.92 8.77
C MET A 48 -8.66 -12.85 7.79
N GLU A 49 -8.31 -12.81 6.50
CA GLU A 49 -8.89 -13.70 5.50
C GLU A 49 -8.53 -15.16 5.77
N TRP A 50 -7.25 -15.44 6.02
CA TRP A 50 -6.77 -16.77 6.36
C TRP A 50 -7.52 -17.37 7.58
N LEU A 51 -7.70 -16.57 8.63
CA LEU A 51 -8.32 -17.02 9.88
C LEU A 51 -9.85 -17.20 9.80
N LYS A 52 -10.49 -16.89 8.66
CA LYS A 52 -11.90 -17.29 8.43
C LYS A 52 -12.03 -18.79 8.24
N ASN A 53 -11.03 -19.41 7.60
CA ASN A 53 -11.06 -20.82 7.19
C ASN A 53 -10.02 -21.67 7.93
N SER A 54 -9.19 -21.04 8.78
CA SER A 54 -8.13 -21.69 9.54
C SER A 54 -8.00 -21.08 10.94
N ASN A 55 -7.32 -21.77 11.85
CA ASN A 55 -7.01 -21.29 13.19
C ASN A 55 -5.51 -21.48 13.53
N THR A 56 -4.68 -21.47 12.50
CA THR A 56 -3.24 -21.70 12.60
C THR A 56 -2.45 -20.61 11.89
N CYS A 57 -1.19 -20.45 12.30
CA CYS A 57 -0.20 -19.66 11.58
C CYS A 57 0.08 -20.28 10.20
N PRO A 58 0.05 -19.48 9.11
CA PRO A 58 0.40 -19.95 7.76
C PRO A 58 1.75 -20.67 7.64
N GLU A 59 2.76 -20.26 8.41
CA GLU A 59 4.13 -20.79 8.27
C GLU A 59 4.40 -22.03 9.13
N ASP A 60 4.07 -21.95 10.43
CA ASP A 60 4.47 -22.99 11.40
C ASP A 60 3.29 -23.79 11.96
N ARG A 61 2.07 -23.51 11.46
CA ARG A 61 0.82 -24.18 11.83
C ARG A 61 0.48 -24.12 13.33
N LYS A 62 1.16 -23.30 14.12
CA LYS A 62 0.82 -23.10 15.54
C LYS A 62 -0.54 -22.42 15.66
N LYS A 63 -1.28 -22.75 16.72
CA LYS A 63 -2.63 -22.20 16.97
C LYS A 63 -2.59 -20.67 17.01
N LEU A 64 -3.42 -20.05 16.18
CA LEU A 64 -3.46 -18.62 15.98
C LEU A 64 -4.91 -18.12 15.93
N THR A 65 -5.17 -16.97 16.56
CA THR A 65 -6.47 -16.29 16.50
C THR A 65 -6.24 -14.80 16.43
N LEU A 66 -7.11 -14.02 15.81
CA LEU A 66 -6.91 -12.56 15.74
C LEU A 66 -6.77 -11.90 17.12
N LYS A 67 -7.37 -12.48 18.17
CA LYS A 67 -7.31 -11.98 19.55
C LYS A 67 -5.92 -12.06 20.18
N ASN A 68 -5.09 -12.99 19.73
CA ASN A 68 -3.73 -13.17 20.27
C ASN A 68 -2.64 -12.54 19.40
N MET A 69 -3.03 -11.84 18.33
CA MET A 69 -2.15 -11.06 17.49
C MET A 69 -2.17 -9.59 17.90
N HIS A 70 -1.09 -8.88 17.61
CA HIS A 70 -0.99 -7.44 17.87
C HIS A 70 -0.49 -6.70 16.63
N HIS A 71 -0.88 -5.44 16.52
CA HIS A 71 -0.35 -4.55 15.48
C HIS A 71 1.14 -4.28 15.74
N ASP A 72 1.95 -4.37 14.70
CA ASP A 72 3.40 -4.29 14.77
C ASP A 72 3.89 -2.90 14.35
N PHE A 73 3.79 -1.95 15.28
CA PHE A 73 4.17 -0.55 15.04
C PHE A 73 5.64 -0.37 14.65
N ILE A 74 6.53 -1.26 15.11
CA ILE A 74 7.96 -1.18 14.75
C ILE A 74 8.12 -1.45 13.26
N LEU A 75 7.53 -2.55 12.78
CA LEU A 75 7.57 -2.89 11.36
C LEU A 75 6.85 -1.86 10.50
N GLU A 76 5.71 -1.34 10.97
CA GLU A 76 5.01 -0.25 10.31
C GLU A 76 5.87 1.01 10.16
N ASN A 77 6.60 1.40 11.21
CA ASN A 77 7.48 2.57 11.17
C ASN A 77 8.67 2.37 10.21
N ILE A 78 9.30 1.18 10.22
CA ILE A 78 10.40 0.85 9.29
C ILE A 78 9.92 0.95 7.83
N ILE A 79 8.71 0.47 7.55
CA ILE A 79 8.07 0.59 6.24
C ILE A 79 7.72 2.06 5.94
N GLY A 80 7.26 2.79 6.95
CA GLY A 80 6.92 4.21 6.88
C GLY A 80 8.09 5.10 6.47
N ASP A 81 9.33 4.72 6.80
CA ASP A 81 10.54 5.46 6.45
C ASP A 81 11.02 5.25 5.00
N GLN A 82 10.41 4.30 4.28
CA GLN A 82 10.73 4.08 2.86
C GLN A 82 10.30 5.29 2.01
N LYS A 83 11.13 5.64 1.02
CA LYS A 83 10.84 6.74 0.09
C LYS A 83 9.87 6.31 -1.00
N VAL A 84 8.79 7.07 -1.14
CA VAL A 84 7.76 6.87 -2.17
C VAL A 84 7.52 8.17 -2.93
N GLY A 85 7.18 8.03 -4.21
CA GLY A 85 6.64 9.10 -5.03
C GLY A 85 5.14 9.27 -4.80
N CYS A 86 4.64 10.48 -5.03
CA CYS A 86 3.20 10.71 -5.15
C CYS A 86 2.63 9.83 -6.29
N PRO A 87 1.48 9.15 -6.09
CA PRO A 87 0.83 8.38 -7.14
C PRO A 87 0.34 9.26 -8.30
N TYR A 88 0.24 10.58 -8.11
CA TYR A 88 -0.20 11.53 -9.13
C TYR A 88 0.95 12.19 -9.90
N ARG A 89 2.05 11.46 -10.09
CA ARG A 89 3.25 11.99 -10.77
C ARG A 89 3.00 12.28 -12.24
N GLU A 90 2.24 11.44 -12.91
CA GLU A 90 1.86 11.63 -14.32
C GLU A 90 1.00 12.87 -14.53
N GLN A 91 0.21 13.25 -13.52
CA GLN A 91 -0.61 14.46 -13.54
C GLN A 91 0.21 15.72 -13.21
N GLY A 92 1.48 15.56 -12.78
CA GLY A 92 2.42 16.66 -12.54
C GLY A 92 3.01 16.73 -11.13
N CYS A 93 2.62 15.85 -10.20
CA CYS A 93 3.16 15.90 -8.85
C CYS A 93 4.55 15.23 -8.74
N CYS A 94 5.61 16.02 -8.57
CA CYS A 94 6.98 15.51 -8.42
C CYS A 94 7.39 15.19 -6.97
N LYS A 95 6.46 15.17 -6.00
CA LYS A 95 6.80 14.97 -4.59
C LYS A 95 7.29 13.55 -4.31
N VAL A 96 8.44 13.49 -3.64
CA VAL A 96 9.02 12.28 -3.05
C VAL A 96 9.13 12.50 -1.55
N LEU A 97 8.64 11.55 -0.77
CA LEU A 97 8.52 11.67 0.69
C LEU A 97 8.56 10.29 1.36
N ASN A 98 8.62 10.29 2.69
CA ASN A 98 8.46 9.05 3.46
C ASN A 98 7.02 8.54 3.27
N LEU A 99 6.84 7.22 3.19
CA LEU A 99 5.53 6.58 3.07
C LEU A 99 4.58 7.02 4.20
N SER A 100 5.09 7.19 5.41
CA SER A 100 4.31 7.70 6.56
C SER A 100 3.70 9.09 6.32
N ALA A 101 4.36 9.95 5.53
CA ALA A 101 3.89 11.30 5.21
C ALA A 101 2.99 11.34 3.96
N LEU A 102 2.89 10.26 3.19
CA LEU A 102 2.14 10.22 1.93
C LEU A 102 0.65 10.55 2.14
N GLY A 103 0.03 10.00 3.17
CA GLY A 103 -1.38 10.25 3.48
C GLY A 103 -1.69 11.72 3.77
N LEU A 104 -0.78 12.44 4.42
CA LEU A 104 -0.91 13.88 4.66
C LEU A 104 -0.77 14.67 3.35
N HIS A 105 0.27 14.37 2.57
CA HIS A 105 0.48 15.02 1.28
C HIS A 105 -0.74 14.90 0.36
N LEU A 106 -1.39 13.72 0.32
CA LEU A 106 -2.51 13.48 -0.59
C LEU A 106 -3.77 14.30 -0.25
N LYS A 107 -3.95 14.69 1.01
CA LYS A 107 -5.04 15.60 1.41
C LYS A 107 -4.87 16.98 0.80
N ASP A 108 -3.64 17.41 0.59
CA ASP A 108 -3.31 18.76 0.10
C ASP A 108 -2.72 18.77 -1.32
N CYS A 109 -2.59 17.59 -1.95
CA CYS A 109 -1.98 17.47 -3.28
C CYS A 109 -2.88 18.13 -4.34
N SER A 110 -2.36 19.14 -5.01
CA SER A 110 -3.07 19.88 -6.08
C SER A 110 -3.36 19.02 -7.32
N PHE A 111 -2.67 17.89 -7.46
CA PHE A 111 -2.83 16.95 -8.58
C PHE A 111 -3.68 15.73 -8.21
N ASN A 112 -4.13 15.62 -6.95
CA ASN A 112 -5.07 14.59 -6.55
C ASN A 112 -6.47 14.93 -7.09
N PRO A 113 -7.07 14.10 -7.97
CA PRO A 113 -8.37 14.38 -8.56
C PRO A 113 -9.51 14.55 -7.53
N LEU A 114 -9.33 14.02 -6.32
CA LEU A 114 -10.29 14.19 -5.22
C LEU A 114 -10.28 15.60 -4.63
N ASN A 115 -9.18 16.34 -4.77
CA ASN A 115 -9.03 17.70 -4.25
C ASN A 115 -9.36 18.77 -5.30
N ILE A 116 -9.61 18.37 -6.55
CA ILE A 116 -9.93 19.29 -7.63
C ILE A 116 -11.38 19.77 -7.45
N PRO A 117 -11.64 21.09 -7.42
CA PRO A 117 -13.00 21.61 -7.39
C PRO A 117 -13.85 21.13 -8.57
N GLU A 118 -15.13 20.84 -8.33
CA GLU A 118 -16.06 20.30 -9.35
C GLU A 118 -16.09 21.10 -10.65
N PHE A 119 -15.94 22.43 -10.58
CA PHE A 119 -15.97 23.29 -11.76
C PHE A 119 -14.77 23.09 -12.70
N LEU A 120 -13.61 22.64 -12.20
CA LEU A 120 -12.43 22.31 -13.02
C LEU A 120 -12.45 20.88 -13.55
N LYS A 121 -13.29 19.98 -12.97
CA LYS A 121 -13.39 18.59 -13.42
C LYS A 121 -13.95 18.45 -14.84
N LYS A 122 -14.75 19.43 -15.30
CA LYS A 122 -15.32 19.44 -16.66
C LYS A 122 -14.26 19.58 -17.75
N ASP A 123 -13.16 20.26 -17.47
CA ASP A 123 -12.07 20.47 -18.42
C ASP A 123 -11.07 19.30 -18.45
N LEU A 124 -11.04 18.46 -17.40
CA LEU A 124 -10.17 17.27 -17.31
C LEU A 124 -10.56 16.13 -18.27
N HIS A 125 -11.81 16.09 -18.74
CA HIS A 125 -12.25 15.13 -19.77
C HIS A 125 -11.69 15.42 -21.17
N SER A 126 -10.99 16.55 -21.36
CA SER A 126 -10.32 16.88 -22.63
C SER A 126 -8.85 16.42 -22.70
N LEU A 127 -8.26 15.97 -21.58
CA LEU A 127 -6.95 15.32 -21.56
C LEU A 127 -7.13 13.81 -21.77
N SER A 128 -7.14 13.42 -23.05
CA SER A 128 -7.18 12.03 -23.49
C SER A 128 -6.01 11.20 -22.95
N PRO A 129 -6.19 9.90 -22.63
CA PRO A 129 -5.11 8.97 -22.22
C PRO A 129 -4.03 8.66 -23.28
N LYS A 130 -3.87 9.47 -24.32
CA LYS A 130 -3.12 9.09 -25.53
C LYS A 130 -1.59 9.19 -25.41
N ASP A 131 -1.07 9.72 -24.31
CA ASP A 131 0.38 9.78 -24.08
C ASP A 131 0.86 8.92 -22.89
N ALA A 132 -0.02 8.12 -22.28
CA ALA A 132 0.37 7.14 -21.26
C ALA A 132 0.93 5.88 -21.93
N GLY A 133 2.19 5.96 -22.34
CA GLY A 133 2.96 4.79 -22.73
C GLY A 133 2.96 3.74 -21.61
N ASN A 134 2.45 2.56 -21.93
CA ASN A 134 2.70 1.25 -21.32
C ASN A 134 3.31 1.26 -19.91
N PHE A 135 2.50 0.97 -18.88
CA PHE A 135 2.84 0.05 -17.80
C PHE A 135 1.57 -0.41 -17.07
N PHE A 136 0.67 -1.08 -17.82
CA PHE A 136 -0.26 -2.04 -17.23
C PHE A 136 0.50 -3.36 -17.09
N TYR A 137 0.90 -3.71 -15.87
CA TYR A 137 1.22 -5.11 -15.55
C TYR A 137 0.35 -5.55 -14.37
N SER A 138 -0.63 -6.37 -14.72
CA SER A 138 -1.20 -7.51 -13.97
C SER A 138 -1.77 -7.28 -12.57
N ILE A 139 -3.10 -7.24 -12.48
CA ILE A 139 -3.86 -8.06 -11.51
C ILE A 139 -5.12 -8.57 -12.22
N GLU A 140 -5.07 -9.80 -12.72
CA GLU A 140 -6.26 -10.65 -12.83
C GLU A 140 -6.26 -11.56 -11.60
N VAL A 141 -7.35 -11.50 -10.84
CA VAL A 141 -7.87 -12.60 -10.04
C VAL A 141 -9.25 -12.94 -10.57
#